data_AF-A0A1G6XAH6-F1
#
_entry.id   AF-A0A1G6XAH6-F1
#
_cell.length_a   1.000
_cell.length_b   1.000
_cell.length_c   1.000
_cell.angle_alpha   90.00
_cell.angle_beta   90.00
_cell.angle_gamma   90.00
#
_symmetry.space_group_name_H-M   'P 1'
#
loop_
_entity.id
_entity.type
_entity.pdbx_description
1 polymer ?
#
loop_
_entity_poly.entity_id
_entity_poly.type
_entity_poly.pdbx_seq_one_letter_code
_entity_poly.pdbx_strand_id
1 'polypeptide(L)'
;MTQIISNLNKTALVVDHPIGQDNPPLLSPDSHNDDQDAPTQKMLQLSDFAVSWEDRLTDKQLDTFVTDGWLTIDNVFNKTALLALQAESGFIDYRDAALTAGIRISDIRGDRIRWITENFFAGYYYLQSINALAALFNRSLFAGIRHSEAHYACYPIGFGYQWHSDNPAGRDERVISAVFYLNDDWGATDGGALEVVDKHGMHHEVMPVANRLIIFDSDLQHQVQIAHRQRYSIATWMRRDGLVPFVEVDA
;
A
#
# COMPACT_ATOMS: atom_id res chain seq x y z
N MET A 1 53.92 -42.72 -26.79
CA MET A 1 53.63 -41.52 -27.61
C MET A 1 52.15 -41.50 -27.90
N THR A 2 51.41 -40.51 -27.40
CA THR A 2 50.33 -39.76 -28.07
C THR A 2 49.90 -38.69 -27.06
N GLN A 3 50.09 -37.43 -27.44
CA GLN A 3 49.91 -36.25 -26.61
C GLN A 3 48.42 -35.86 -26.51
N ILE A 4 48.02 -35.44 -25.31
CA ILE A 4 46.74 -34.79 -25.03
C ILE A 4 46.90 -33.32 -25.42
N ILE A 5 46.10 -32.84 -26.38
CA ILE A 5 46.06 -31.43 -26.79
C ILE A 5 44.95 -30.74 -26.00
N SER A 6 45.35 -29.82 -25.12
CA SER A 6 44.50 -28.96 -24.30
C SER A 6 44.25 -27.63 -25.02
N ASN A 7 42.99 -27.31 -25.36
CA ASN A 7 42.58 -26.02 -25.92
C ASN A 7 42.25 -25.00 -24.82
N LEU A 8 43.28 -24.37 -24.26
CA LEU A 8 43.15 -23.19 -23.38
C LEU A 8 44.08 -22.10 -23.89
N ASN A 9 43.61 -21.31 -24.87
CA ASN A 9 44.24 -20.04 -25.21
C ASN A 9 43.78 -18.98 -24.20
N LYS A 10 44.64 -18.72 -23.20
CA LYS A 10 44.58 -17.52 -22.36
C LYS A 10 45.07 -16.34 -23.19
N THR A 11 44.20 -15.40 -23.50
CA THR A 11 44.60 -14.08 -24.01
C THR A 11 45.24 -13.29 -22.86
N ALA A 12 46.52 -12.96 -22.99
CA ALA A 12 47.22 -12.10 -22.06
C ALA A 12 46.78 -10.64 -22.28
N LEU A 13 46.20 -10.01 -21.26
CA LEU A 13 46.02 -8.57 -21.22
C LEU A 13 47.38 -7.94 -20.87
N VAL A 14 47.95 -7.21 -21.83
CA VAL A 14 49.10 -6.33 -21.62
C VAL A 14 48.56 -5.06 -20.93
N VAL A 15 48.88 -4.88 -19.65
CA VAL A 15 48.63 -3.64 -18.92
C VAL A 15 49.90 -2.80 -19.04
N ASP A 16 49.99 -2.01 -20.10
CA ASP A 16 50.90 -0.87 -20.15
C ASP A 16 50.13 0.38 -19.70
N HIS A 17 50.71 1.09 -18.74
CA HIS A 17 50.27 2.34 -18.08
C HIS A 17 49.70 2.20 -16.65
N PRO A 18 50.54 2.41 -15.61
CA PRO A 18 50.08 2.47 -14.23
C PRO A 18 49.27 3.75 -13.98
N ILE A 19 48.18 3.61 -13.25
CA ILE A 19 47.29 4.71 -12.84
C ILE A 19 48.07 5.65 -11.90
N GLY A 20 48.46 6.83 -12.40
CA GLY A 20 49.08 7.91 -11.63
C GLY A 20 48.05 8.79 -10.92
N GLN A 21 48.53 9.67 -10.03
CA GLN A 21 47.74 10.49 -9.08
C GLN A 21 46.77 11.53 -9.69
N ASP A 22 46.64 11.61 -11.02
CA ASP A 22 45.89 12.69 -11.69
C ASP A 22 44.84 12.17 -12.71
N ASN A 23 44.00 11.21 -12.33
CA ASN A 23 42.75 10.88 -13.05
C ASN A 23 41.78 10.12 -12.11
N PRO A 24 40.49 10.47 -11.99
CA PRO A 24 39.56 10.83 -13.06
C PRO A 24 39.36 12.34 -13.25
N PRO A 25 38.74 12.81 -14.37
CA PRO A 25 38.45 14.22 -14.57
C PRO A 25 37.42 14.74 -13.55
N LEU A 26 37.67 15.96 -13.06
CA LEU A 26 36.73 16.74 -12.26
C LEU A 26 35.50 17.09 -13.10
N LEU A 27 34.36 16.49 -12.76
CA LEU A 27 33.04 16.96 -13.20
C LEU A 27 32.54 18.02 -12.20
N SER A 28 33.17 19.18 -12.22
CA SER A 28 32.61 20.40 -11.62
C SER A 28 32.56 21.47 -12.71
N PRO A 29 31.40 22.08 -12.99
CA PRO A 29 31.37 23.25 -13.86
C PRO A 29 31.90 24.46 -13.08
N ASP A 30 32.89 25.16 -13.64
CA ASP A 30 33.33 26.45 -13.13
C ASP A 30 32.17 27.46 -13.18
N SER A 31 31.99 28.13 -12.05
CA SER A 31 30.87 28.97 -11.66
C SER A 31 30.75 30.28 -12.46
N HIS A 32 29.54 30.64 -12.88
CA HIS A 32 29.00 32.01 -12.77
C HIS A 32 27.45 32.00 -12.82
N ASN A 33 26.84 32.38 -11.69
CA ASN A 33 25.45 32.81 -11.45
C ASN A 33 24.30 32.04 -12.13
N ASP A 34 23.68 31.14 -11.36
CA ASP A 34 22.27 31.29 -10.99
C ASP A 34 21.99 30.45 -9.74
N ASP A 35 21.29 31.03 -8.76
CA ASP A 35 20.69 30.33 -7.61
C ASP A 35 19.61 29.36 -8.13
N GLN A 36 20.04 28.21 -8.64
CA GLN A 36 19.16 27.06 -8.83
C GLN A 36 19.90 25.84 -8.30
N ASP A 37 19.61 25.51 -7.05
CA ASP A 37 19.81 24.15 -6.53
C ASP A 37 19.37 23.17 -7.63
N ALA A 38 20.32 22.36 -8.12
CA ALA A 38 19.96 21.17 -8.89
C ALA A 38 18.84 20.46 -8.10
N PRO A 39 17.77 19.95 -8.74
CA PRO A 39 16.66 19.33 -8.03
C PRO A 39 17.19 18.09 -7.31
N THR A 40 17.65 18.33 -6.09
CA THR A 40 18.18 17.34 -5.17
C THR A 40 17.04 16.38 -4.90
N GLN A 41 17.34 15.08 -4.87
CA GLN A 41 16.39 14.03 -4.49
C GLN A 41 15.67 14.49 -3.22
N LYS A 42 14.43 14.95 -3.35
CA LYS A 42 13.62 15.30 -2.17
C LYS A 42 13.49 14.02 -1.37
N MET A 43 14.18 13.96 -0.24
CA MET A 43 14.05 12.84 0.68
C MET A 43 12.63 12.90 1.25
N LEU A 44 11.88 11.80 1.10
CA LEU A 44 10.52 11.71 1.62
C LEU A 44 10.52 11.97 3.14
N GLN A 45 9.56 12.73 3.61
CA GLN A 45 9.43 13.12 5.01
C GLN A 45 8.07 12.67 5.54
N LEU A 46 7.94 12.48 6.86
CA LEU A 46 6.66 12.17 7.49
C LEU A 46 5.58 13.21 7.15
N SER A 47 5.98 14.49 7.01
CA SER A 47 5.08 15.59 6.63
C SER A 47 4.49 15.43 5.22
N ASP A 48 5.13 14.69 4.32
CA ASP A 48 4.56 14.40 2.99
C ASP A 48 3.30 13.53 3.08
N PHE A 49 3.17 12.74 4.16
CA PHE A 49 2.04 11.85 4.45
C PHE A 49 1.11 12.41 5.53
N ALA A 50 1.38 13.60 6.05
CA ALA A 50 0.53 14.22 7.06
C ALA A 50 -0.82 14.63 6.44
N VAL A 51 -1.90 14.19 7.05
CA VAL A 51 -3.27 14.55 6.67
C VAL A 51 -3.95 15.18 7.87
N SER A 52 -4.48 16.39 7.71
CA SER A 52 -5.32 17.03 8.72
C SER A 52 -6.70 16.37 8.73
N TRP A 53 -6.83 15.22 9.37
CA TRP A 53 -8.09 14.44 9.35
C TRP A 53 -9.29 15.22 9.89
N GLU A 54 -9.08 16.12 10.85
CA GLU A 54 -10.12 17.01 11.39
C GLU A 54 -10.68 17.98 10.33
N ASP A 55 -9.85 18.40 9.36
CA ASP A 55 -10.30 19.23 8.24
C ASP A 55 -11.01 18.40 7.15
N ARG A 56 -10.73 17.09 7.10
CA ARG A 56 -11.24 16.16 6.07
C ARG A 56 -12.53 15.47 6.48
N LEU A 57 -12.80 15.37 7.78
CA LEU A 57 -13.94 14.70 8.39
C LEU A 57 -14.69 15.67 9.31
N THR A 58 -15.63 16.37 8.72
CA THR A 58 -16.60 17.21 9.45
C THR A 58 -17.55 16.35 10.28
N ASP A 59 -18.20 16.96 11.28
CA ASP A 59 -19.22 16.29 12.10
C ASP A 59 -20.30 15.61 11.24
N LYS A 60 -20.73 16.25 10.14
CA LYS A 60 -21.70 15.66 9.22
C LYS A 60 -21.18 14.36 8.58
N GLN A 61 -19.91 14.30 8.19
CA GLN A 61 -19.33 13.08 7.62
C GLN A 61 -19.18 11.98 8.66
N LEU A 62 -18.84 12.35 9.90
CA LEU A 62 -18.79 11.42 11.03
C LEU A 62 -20.20 10.87 11.35
N ASP A 63 -21.23 11.72 11.38
CA ASP A 63 -22.62 11.30 11.58
C ASP A 63 -23.09 10.37 10.45
N THR A 64 -22.74 10.70 9.20
CA THR A 64 -23.02 9.85 8.03
C THR A 64 -22.34 8.49 8.18
N PHE A 65 -21.08 8.47 8.59
CA PHE A 65 -20.33 7.23 8.83
C PHE A 65 -20.96 6.37 9.94
N VAL A 66 -21.40 6.99 11.03
CA VAL A 66 -22.08 6.27 12.12
C VAL A 66 -23.38 5.66 11.63
N THR A 67 -24.16 6.42 10.85
CA THR A 67 -25.49 6.03 10.33
C THR A 67 -25.39 4.95 9.27
N ASP A 68 -24.59 5.18 8.23
CA ASP A 68 -24.52 4.32 7.04
C ASP A 68 -23.46 3.23 7.19
N GLY A 69 -22.46 3.45 8.03
CA GLY A 69 -21.35 2.53 8.29
C GLY A 69 -20.17 2.65 7.34
N TRP A 70 -20.20 3.59 6.38
CA TRP A 70 -19.11 3.78 5.42
C TRP A 70 -19.03 5.22 4.91
N LEU A 71 -17.88 5.59 4.35
CA LEU A 71 -17.66 6.86 3.65
C LEU A 71 -16.48 6.77 2.68
N THR A 72 -16.36 7.75 1.77
CA THR A 72 -15.18 7.91 0.90
C THR A 72 -14.53 9.28 1.04
N ILE A 73 -13.20 9.32 0.90
CA ILE A 73 -12.40 10.53 0.86
C ILE A 73 -11.49 10.48 -0.37
N ASP A 74 -11.62 11.47 -1.24
CA ASP A 74 -10.79 11.62 -2.44
C ASP A 74 -9.64 12.58 -2.22
N ASN A 75 -8.52 12.38 -2.92
CA ASN A 75 -7.34 13.24 -2.87
C ASN A 75 -6.76 13.33 -1.45
N VAL A 76 -6.55 12.19 -0.79
CA VAL A 76 -6.08 12.11 0.60
C VAL A 76 -4.67 12.68 0.74
N PHE A 77 -3.76 12.21 -0.11
CA PHE A 77 -2.36 12.62 -0.05
C PHE A 77 -2.02 13.60 -1.18
N ASN A 78 -0.95 14.37 -0.97
CA ASN A 78 -0.33 15.10 -2.06
C ASN A 78 0.30 14.13 -3.08
N LYS A 79 0.69 14.67 -4.24
CA LYS A 79 1.28 13.90 -5.33
C LYS A 79 2.57 13.16 -4.93
N THR A 80 3.40 13.76 -4.06
CA THR A 80 4.66 13.13 -3.62
C THR A 80 4.40 11.84 -2.85
N ALA A 81 3.54 11.87 -1.85
CA ALA A 81 3.20 10.67 -1.06
C ALA A 81 2.46 9.61 -1.88
N LEU A 82 1.53 10.03 -2.76
CA LEU A 82 0.84 9.08 -3.66
C LEU A 82 1.83 8.34 -4.57
N LEU A 83 2.74 9.06 -5.24
CA LEU A 83 3.74 8.46 -6.12
C LEU A 83 4.70 7.56 -5.35
N ALA A 84 5.05 7.90 -4.11
CA ALA A 84 5.88 7.06 -3.26
C ALA A 84 5.20 5.72 -2.93
N LEU A 85 3.90 5.74 -2.59
CA LEU A 85 3.12 4.52 -2.33
C LEU A 85 2.95 3.67 -3.60
N GLN A 86 2.71 4.30 -4.74
CA GLN A 86 2.62 3.61 -6.04
C GLN A 86 3.95 2.96 -6.42
N ALA A 87 5.05 3.70 -6.28
CA ALA A 87 6.39 3.18 -6.56
C ALA A 87 6.71 2.00 -5.65
N GLU A 88 6.53 2.14 -4.33
CA GLU A 88 6.76 1.06 -3.38
C GLU A 88 5.89 -0.16 -3.73
N SER A 89 4.58 0.03 -3.92
CA SER A 89 3.65 -1.03 -4.36
C SER A 89 4.05 -1.72 -5.67
N GLY A 90 4.69 -1.01 -6.60
CA GLY A 90 5.15 -1.55 -7.89
C GLY A 90 6.43 -2.38 -7.84
N PHE A 91 7.26 -2.22 -6.79
CA PHE A 91 8.57 -2.90 -6.68
C PHE A 91 8.63 -3.95 -5.57
N ILE A 92 7.55 -4.19 -4.83
CA ILE A 92 7.53 -5.20 -3.76
C ILE A 92 7.22 -6.61 -4.25
N ASP A 93 7.88 -7.58 -3.62
CA ASP A 93 7.58 -9.00 -3.81
C ASP A 93 6.33 -9.40 -3.02
N TYR A 94 5.19 -9.41 -3.71
CA TYR A 94 3.93 -9.92 -3.18
C TYR A 94 3.96 -11.43 -2.98
N ARG A 95 3.23 -11.89 -1.96
CA ARG A 95 2.97 -13.32 -1.69
C ARG A 95 1.48 -13.58 -1.81
N ASP A 96 1.07 -14.80 -2.13
CA ASP A 96 -0.36 -15.14 -2.19
C ASP A 96 -1.04 -14.88 -0.83
N ALA A 97 -2.26 -14.31 -0.84
CA ALA A 97 -3.03 -14.11 0.39
C ALA A 97 -3.49 -15.45 0.98
N ALA A 98 -3.36 -15.60 2.30
CA ALA A 98 -3.93 -16.72 3.05
C ALA A 98 -5.26 -16.32 3.70
N LEU A 99 -6.22 -17.25 3.75
CA LEU A 99 -7.42 -17.09 4.59
C LEU A 99 -7.07 -17.39 6.06
N THR A 100 -7.80 -16.78 6.98
CA THR A 100 -7.73 -17.08 8.42
C THR A 100 -7.98 -18.57 8.62
N ALA A 101 -6.97 -19.31 9.10
CA ALA A 101 -6.84 -20.78 9.21
C ALA A 101 -5.97 -21.51 8.16
N GLY A 102 -5.18 -20.80 7.33
CA GLY A 102 -4.07 -21.40 6.57
C GLY A 102 -4.48 -22.27 5.36
N ILE A 103 -5.78 -22.36 5.06
CA ILE A 103 -6.29 -23.06 3.88
C ILE A 103 -6.57 -22.05 2.78
N ARG A 104 -5.83 -22.15 1.67
CA ARG A 104 -6.04 -21.36 0.45
C ARG A 104 -7.20 -21.95 -0.34
N ILE A 105 -8.16 -21.12 -0.72
CA ILE A 105 -9.11 -21.44 -1.80
C ILE A 105 -9.03 -20.27 -2.79
N SER A 106 -8.32 -20.49 -3.89
CA SER A 106 -8.15 -19.50 -4.98
C SER A 106 -9.47 -19.02 -5.57
N ASP A 107 -10.55 -19.77 -5.36
CA ASP A 107 -11.89 -19.46 -5.85
C ASP A 107 -12.58 -18.37 -5.01
N ILE A 108 -12.06 -18.06 -3.81
CA ILE A 108 -12.65 -17.09 -2.88
C ILE A 108 -11.93 -15.74 -2.96
N ARG A 109 -10.59 -15.74 -2.93
CA ARG A 109 -9.75 -14.53 -2.93
C ARG A 109 -8.52 -14.75 -3.81
N GLY A 110 -8.29 -13.86 -4.77
CA GLY A 110 -7.24 -14.00 -5.79
C GLY A 110 -6.10 -12.98 -5.74
N ASP A 111 -6.02 -12.15 -4.70
CA ASP A 111 -4.93 -11.18 -4.59
C ASP A 111 -3.65 -11.79 -4.01
N ARG A 112 -2.56 -11.08 -4.33
CA ARG A 112 -1.29 -11.24 -3.65
C ARG A 112 -1.10 -10.04 -2.73
N ILE A 113 -0.63 -10.29 -1.52
CA ILE A 113 -0.46 -9.28 -0.48
C ILE A 113 0.98 -9.17 0.01
N ARG A 114 1.29 -8.03 0.60
CA ARG A 114 2.53 -7.82 1.35
C ARG A 114 2.24 -6.92 2.55
N TRP A 115 2.40 -7.47 3.75
CA TRP A 115 2.23 -6.73 5.00
C TRP A 115 3.24 -5.58 5.10
N ILE A 116 2.74 -4.42 5.49
CA ILE A 116 3.54 -3.22 5.74
C ILE A 116 4.21 -3.38 7.11
N THR A 117 5.51 -3.19 7.12
CA THR A 117 6.40 -3.16 8.27
C THR A 117 7.20 -1.85 8.23
N GLU A 118 8.01 -1.60 9.25
CA GLU A 118 8.89 -0.42 9.33
C GLU A 118 9.91 -0.31 8.17
N ASN A 119 10.16 -1.41 7.44
CA ASN A 119 11.08 -1.45 6.32
C ASN A 119 10.47 -0.91 5.00
N PHE A 120 9.16 -0.69 4.97
CA PHE A 120 8.46 -0.08 3.85
C PHE A 120 8.30 1.41 4.13
N PHE A 121 9.19 2.23 3.58
CA PHE A 121 9.28 3.64 3.93
C PHE A 121 7.96 4.40 3.69
N ALA A 122 7.37 4.25 2.49
CA ALA A 122 6.13 4.95 2.15
C ALA A 122 4.94 4.33 2.91
N GLY A 123 4.85 3.00 2.93
CA GLY A 123 3.80 2.26 3.63
C GLY A 123 3.80 2.54 5.13
N TYR A 124 4.95 2.65 5.76
CA TYR A 124 5.09 2.99 7.18
C TYR A 124 4.51 4.37 7.47
N TYR A 125 4.83 5.40 6.68
CA TYR A 125 4.28 6.74 6.88
C TYR A 125 2.79 6.84 6.52
N TYR A 126 2.32 6.09 5.51
CA TYR A 126 0.88 5.89 5.31
C TYR A 126 0.22 5.34 6.57
N LEU A 127 0.79 4.30 7.19
CA LEU A 127 0.23 3.69 8.39
C LEU A 127 0.26 4.67 9.59
N GLN A 128 1.28 5.52 9.71
CA GLN A 128 1.28 6.60 10.72
C GLN A 128 0.14 7.61 10.49
N SER A 129 -0.15 7.95 9.23
CA SER A 129 -1.28 8.82 8.90
C SER A 129 -2.62 8.15 9.25
N ILE A 130 -2.77 6.86 8.99
CA ILE A 130 -3.95 6.09 9.41
C ILE A 130 -4.05 5.99 10.95
N ASN A 131 -2.94 5.88 11.67
CA ASN A 131 -2.96 5.92 13.14
C ASN A 131 -3.45 7.27 13.68
N ALA A 132 -3.14 8.39 12.99
CA ALA A 132 -3.71 9.69 13.33
C ALA A 132 -5.23 9.73 13.10
N LEU A 133 -5.73 9.09 12.03
CA LEU A 133 -7.16 8.91 11.77
C LEU A 133 -7.85 8.04 12.85
N ALA A 134 -7.22 6.92 13.23
CA ALA A 134 -7.71 6.09 14.33
C ALA A 134 -7.81 6.86 15.65
N ALA A 135 -6.82 7.72 15.94
CA ALA A 135 -6.87 8.61 17.10
C ALA A 135 -8.03 9.61 17.02
N LEU A 136 -8.36 10.14 15.84
CA LEU A 136 -9.55 10.98 15.64
C LEU A 136 -10.83 10.19 15.91
N PHE A 137 -10.99 9.01 15.32
CA PHE A 137 -12.17 8.17 15.57
C PHE A 137 -12.32 7.77 17.04
N ASN A 138 -11.23 7.52 17.76
CA ASN A 138 -11.29 7.29 19.20
C ASN A 138 -11.81 8.50 19.98
N ARG A 139 -11.39 9.72 19.61
CA ARG A 139 -11.83 10.94 20.29
C ARG A 139 -13.28 11.28 19.96
N SER A 140 -13.67 11.14 18.70
CA SER A 140 -14.99 11.59 18.23
C SER A 140 -16.08 10.53 18.37
N LEU A 141 -15.74 9.25 18.21
CA LEU A 141 -16.71 8.14 18.13
C LEU A 141 -16.53 7.09 19.25
N PHE A 142 -15.56 7.27 20.15
CA PHE A 142 -15.21 6.28 21.19
C PHE A 142 -14.94 4.87 20.62
N ALA A 143 -14.33 4.79 19.44
CA ALA A 143 -14.18 3.55 18.67
C ALA A 143 -13.36 2.43 19.37
N GLY A 144 -12.53 2.77 20.35
CA GLY A 144 -11.74 1.82 21.13
C GLY A 144 -10.60 1.17 20.35
N ILE A 145 -10.15 1.80 19.26
CA ILE A 145 -9.04 1.35 18.43
C ILE A 145 -7.74 1.47 19.22
N ARG A 146 -6.91 0.41 19.20
CA ARG A 146 -5.64 0.32 19.91
C ARG A 146 -4.43 0.34 18.98
N HIS A 147 -4.55 -0.27 17.80
CA HIS A 147 -3.49 -0.29 16.81
C HIS A 147 -4.09 -0.47 15.41
N SER A 148 -3.28 -0.22 14.37
CA SER A 148 -3.66 -0.46 12.98
C SER A 148 -2.62 -1.35 12.31
N GLU A 149 -3.08 -2.23 11.42
CA GLU A 149 -2.23 -3.06 10.56
C GLU A 149 -2.64 -2.85 9.10
N ALA A 150 -1.69 -2.90 8.18
CA ALA A 150 -1.96 -2.68 6.76
C ALA A 150 -1.11 -3.59 5.88
N HIS A 151 -1.62 -3.90 4.69
CA HIS A 151 -0.87 -4.58 3.65
C HIS A 151 -1.15 -3.98 2.28
N TYR A 152 -0.14 -3.98 1.42
CA TYR A 152 -0.35 -3.84 -0.01
C TYR A 152 -1.10 -5.06 -0.55
N ALA A 153 -1.96 -4.85 -1.54
CA ALA A 153 -2.71 -5.88 -2.23
C ALA A 153 -2.68 -5.63 -3.74
N CYS A 154 -2.48 -6.70 -4.50
CA CYS A 154 -2.48 -6.70 -5.96
C CYS A 154 -3.39 -7.81 -6.46
N TYR A 155 -4.49 -7.45 -7.13
CA TYR A 155 -5.32 -8.39 -7.88
C TYR A 155 -4.82 -8.48 -9.33
N PRO A 156 -4.42 -9.67 -9.81
CA PRO A 156 -4.16 -9.89 -11.23
C PRO A 156 -5.46 -9.79 -12.05
N ILE A 157 -5.31 -9.69 -13.37
CA ILE A 157 -6.45 -9.69 -14.31
C ILE A 157 -7.30 -10.95 -14.11
N GLY A 158 -8.61 -10.79 -14.08
CA GLY A 158 -9.58 -11.88 -13.93
C GLY A 158 -9.86 -12.29 -12.49
N PHE A 159 -9.25 -11.62 -11.50
CA PHE A 159 -9.47 -11.92 -10.09
C PHE A 159 -10.23 -10.80 -9.37
N GLY A 160 -10.89 -11.22 -8.28
CA GLY A 160 -11.59 -10.38 -7.32
C GLY A 160 -11.60 -11.07 -5.95
N TYR A 161 -12.53 -10.66 -5.09
CA TYR A 161 -12.78 -11.27 -3.80
C TYR A 161 -14.29 -11.37 -3.60
N GLN A 162 -14.79 -12.59 -3.45
CA GLN A 162 -16.19 -12.86 -3.15
C GLN A 162 -16.69 -12.15 -1.89
N TRP A 163 -18.00 -12.05 -1.74
CA TRP A 163 -18.66 -11.47 -0.56
C TRP A 163 -18.12 -12.00 0.76
N HIS A 164 -17.72 -11.08 1.64
CA HIS A 164 -17.24 -11.37 2.98
C HIS A 164 -17.45 -10.16 3.90
N SER A 165 -17.26 -10.40 5.20
CA SER A 165 -16.99 -9.36 6.20
C SER A 165 -15.53 -9.49 6.65
N ASP A 166 -14.94 -8.38 7.08
CA ASP A 166 -13.56 -8.39 7.54
C ASP A 166 -13.38 -9.06 8.91
N ASN A 167 -14.46 -9.16 9.69
CA ASN A 167 -14.53 -9.98 10.89
C ASN A 167 -15.14 -11.35 10.56
N PRO A 168 -14.35 -12.45 10.60
CA PRO A 168 -14.90 -13.79 10.53
C PRO A 168 -15.83 -14.09 11.71
N ALA A 169 -16.73 -15.05 11.55
CA ALA A 169 -17.67 -15.45 12.60
C ALA A 169 -16.95 -15.75 13.94
N GLY A 170 -17.36 -15.05 15.00
CA GLY A 170 -16.79 -15.19 16.35
C GLY A 170 -15.55 -14.34 16.63
N ARG A 171 -15.15 -13.47 15.69
CA ARG A 171 -14.13 -12.44 15.89
C ARG A 171 -14.77 -11.04 15.79
N ASP A 172 -14.22 -10.10 16.55
CA ASP A 172 -14.66 -8.70 16.62
C ASP A 172 -13.46 -7.80 16.94
N GLU A 173 -12.28 -8.17 16.42
CA GLU A 173 -11.07 -7.41 16.71
C GLU A 173 -10.89 -6.22 15.78
N ARG A 174 -11.41 -6.30 14.55
CA ARG A 174 -11.33 -5.22 13.55
C ARG A 174 -12.54 -4.33 13.71
N VAL A 175 -12.31 -3.05 13.95
CA VAL A 175 -13.38 -2.07 14.22
C VAL A 175 -13.73 -1.31 12.95
N ILE A 176 -12.69 -0.81 12.27
CA ILE A 176 -12.83 -0.02 11.06
C ILE A 176 -11.84 -0.56 10.03
N SER A 177 -12.35 -0.79 8.84
CA SER A 177 -11.57 -1.14 7.66
C SER A 177 -11.38 0.10 6.79
N ALA A 178 -10.21 0.20 6.17
CA ALA A 178 -9.94 1.23 5.18
C ALA A 178 -9.19 0.66 3.99
N VAL A 179 -9.56 1.08 2.78
CA VAL A 179 -8.89 0.68 1.54
C VAL A 179 -8.47 1.91 0.77
N PHE A 180 -7.16 2.08 0.61
CA PHE A 180 -6.57 3.16 -0.17
C PHE A 180 -6.18 2.66 -1.56
N TYR A 181 -6.55 3.40 -2.60
CA TYR A 181 -6.36 2.97 -3.99
C TYR A 181 -5.19 3.67 -4.67
N LEU A 182 -4.49 2.92 -5.53
CA LEU A 182 -3.22 3.33 -6.14
C LEU A 182 -3.27 3.40 -7.67
N ASN A 183 -4.46 3.32 -8.28
CA ASN A 183 -4.58 3.05 -9.71
C ASN A 183 -4.95 4.28 -10.53
N ASP A 184 -4.00 4.75 -11.34
CA ASP A 184 -4.20 5.89 -12.23
C ASP A 184 -5.15 5.56 -13.38
N ASP A 185 -5.93 6.53 -13.84
CA ASP A 185 -6.80 6.41 -15.02
C ASP A 185 -7.71 5.16 -15.01
N TRP A 186 -8.39 4.89 -13.89
CA TRP A 186 -9.31 3.76 -13.75
C TRP A 186 -10.72 4.11 -14.25
N GLY A 187 -11.16 3.40 -15.29
CA GLY A 187 -12.46 3.60 -15.93
C GLY A 187 -13.50 2.54 -15.56
N ALA A 188 -14.75 2.76 -15.96
CA ALA A 188 -15.86 1.82 -15.74
C ALA A 188 -15.64 0.44 -16.39
N THR A 189 -14.92 0.38 -17.52
CA THR A 189 -14.65 -0.87 -18.24
C THR A 189 -13.59 -1.76 -17.57
N ASP A 190 -12.81 -1.20 -16.65
CA ASP A 190 -11.71 -1.91 -15.99
C ASP A 190 -12.18 -2.85 -14.87
N GLY A 191 -13.46 -2.80 -14.49
CA GLY A 191 -14.02 -3.61 -13.40
C GLY A 191 -13.38 -3.28 -12.05
N GLY A 192 -13.27 -4.27 -11.17
CA GLY A 192 -12.49 -4.15 -9.92
C GLY A 192 -13.07 -3.24 -8.84
N ALA A 193 -14.32 -2.80 -8.97
CA ALA A 193 -15.00 -2.00 -7.96
C ALA A 193 -15.08 -2.76 -6.63
N LEU A 194 -14.94 -2.03 -5.52
CA LEU A 194 -15.37 -2.55 -4.22
C LEU A 194 -16.86 -2.28 -4.10
N GLU A 195 -17.64 -3.32 -3.85
CA GLU A 195 -19.06 -3.20 -3.56
C GLU A 195 -19.28 -3.43 -2.06
N VAL A 196 -19.91 -2.48 -1.39
CA VAL A 196 -20.22 -2.54 0.05
C VAL A 196 -21.73 -2.47 0.27
N VAL A 197 -22.25 -3.29 1.18
CA VAL A 197 -23.63 -3.21 1.64
C VAL A 197 -23.65 -2.40 2.94
N ASP A 198 -24.33 -1.25 2.91
CA ASP A 198 -24.43 -0.37 4.07
C ASP A 198 -25.31 -0.93 5.18
N LYS A 199 -25.39 -0.21 6.31
CA LYS A 199 -26.22 -0.61 7.48
C LYS A 199 -27.72 -0.69 7.19
N HIS A 200 -28.17 -0.18 6.04
CA HIS A 200 -29.56 -0.21 5.58
C HIS A 200 -29.81 -1.28 4.52
N GLY A 201 -28.80 -2.07 4.14
CA GLY A 201 -28.89 -3.10 3.12
C GLY A 201 -28.80 -2.55 1.69
N MET A 202 -28.38 -1.30 1.49
CA MET A 202 -28.16 -0.73 0.16
C MET A 202 -26.76 -1.01 -0.32
N HIS A 203 -26.64 -1.35 -1.61
CA HIS A 203 -25.38 -1.64 -2.28
C HIS A 203 -24.75 -0.37 -2.84
N HIS A 204 -23.46 -0.19 -2.59
CA HIS A 204 -22.68 0.94 -3.08
C HIS A 204 -21.40 0.47 -3.76
N GLU A 205 -21.16 0.96 -4.98
CA GLU A 205 -19.94 0.64 -5.73
C GLU A 205 -18.92 1.78 -5.62
N VAL A 206 -17.70 1.42 -5.26
CA VAL A 206 -16.56 2.34 -5.15
C VAL A 206 -15.45 1.91 -6.09
N MET A 207 -15.22 2.75 -7.11
CA MET A 207 -14.16 2.54 -8.09
C MET A 207 -12.78 2.74 -7.46
N PRO A 208 -11.79 1.88 -7.77
CA PRO A 208 -10.47 1.89 -7.14
C PRO A 208 -9.53 2.94 -7.76
N VAL A 209 -10.00 4.19 -7.87
CA VAL A 209 -9.26 5.31 -8.47
C VAL A 209 -8.13 5.77 -7.53
N ALA A 210 -6.96 6.07 -8.07
CA ALA A 210 -5.82 6.56 -7.29
C ALA A 210 -6.19 7.69 -6.32
N ASN A 211 -5.60 7.65 -5.13
CA ASN A 211 -5.75 8.66 -4.07
C ASN A 211 -7.15 8.74 -3.43
N ARG A 212 -8.01 7.75 -3.70
CA ARG A 212 -9.26 7.53 -2.97
C ARG A 212 -9.04 6.59 -1.79
N LEU A 213 -9.64 6.94 -0.66
CA LEU A 213 -9.77 6.12 0.54
C LEU A 213 -11.25 5.83 0.77
N ILE A 214 -11.62 4.56 0.83
CA ILE A 214 -12.90 4.16 1.43
C ILE A 214 -12.64 3.72 2.87
N ILE A 215 -13.53 4.11 3.77
CA ILE A 215 -13.52 3.72 5.18
C ILE A 215 -14.89 3.11 5.49
N PHE A 216 -14.92 1.95 6.14
CA PHE A 216 -16.16 1.27 6.47
C PHE A 216 -16.02 0.48 7.77
N ASP A 217 -17.15 0.27 8.44
CA ASP A 217 -17.28 -0.62 9.59
C ASP A 217 -16.90 -2.05 9.16
N SER A 218 -15.99 -2.68 9.90
CA SER A 218 -15.39 -3.97 9.51
C SER A 218 -16.42 -5.11 9.42
N ASP A 219 -17.60 -4.94 10.02
CA ASP A 219 -18.68 -5.91 9.95
C ASP A 219 -19.50 -5.86 8.65
N LEU A 220 -19.38 -4.78 7.85
CA LEU A 220 -20.14 -4.66 6.61
C LEU A 220 -19.73 -5.71 5.59
N GLN A 221 -20.75 -6.30 4.95
CA GLN A 221 -20.53 -7.20 3.82
C GLN A 221 -20.01 -6.41 2.63
N HIS A 222 -18.95 -6.93 2.01
CA HIS A 222 -18.36 -6.34 0.83
C HIS A 222 -17.72 -7.40 -0.08
N GLN A 223 -17.55 -7.05 -1.35
CA GLN A 223 -16.82 -7.85 -2.32
C GLN A 223 -15.95 -6.96 -3.20
N VAL A 224 -14.90 -7.53 -3.77
CA VAL A 224 -14.13 -6.92 -4.85
C VAL A 224 -14.56 -7.58 -6.15
N GLN A 225 -15.20 -6.82 -7.02
CA GLN A 225 -15.58 -7.29 -8.35
C GLN A 225 -14.35 -7.70 -9.15
N ILE A 226 -14.55 -8.53 -10.18
CA ILE A 226 -13.45 -8.98 -11.05
C ILE A 226 -12.80 -7.77 -11.73
N ALA A 227 -11.47 -7.68 -11.62
CA ALA A 227 -10.69 -6.64 -12.31
C ALA A 227 -10.26 -7.12 -13.70
N HIS A 228 -10.37 -6.26 -14.71
CA HIS A 228 -9.94 -6.54 -16.09
C HIS A 228 -8.53 -6.00 -16.41
N ARG A 229 -7.91 -5.34 -15.43
CA ARG A 229 -6.50 -4.96 -15.41
C ARG A 229 -5.95 -5.11 -13.99
N GLN A 230 -4.63 -5.03 -13.81
CA GLN A 230 -4.01 -5.19 -12.50
C GLN A 230 -4.47 -4.08 -11.55
N ARG A 231 -4.98 -4.48 -10.37
CA ARG A 231 -5.57 -3.58 -9.37
C ARG A 231 -4.74 -3.57 -8.09
N TYR A 232 -4.25 -2.40 -7.71
CA TYR A 232 -3.45 -2.15 -6.53
C TYR A 232 -4.24 -1.38 -5.47
N SER A 233 -4.05 -1.77 -4.21
CA SER A 233 -4.62 -1.08 -3.06
C SER A 233 -3.79 -1.34 -1.80
N ILE A 234 -4.02 -0.53 -0.77
CA ILE A 234 -3.56 -0.80 0.59
C ILE A 234 -4.80 -1.08 1.43
N ALA A 235 -4.93 -2.31 1.93
CA ALA A 235 -5.98 -2.66 2.90
C ALA A 235 -5.45 -2.39 4.31
N THR A 236 -6.27 -1.82 5.17
CA THR A 236 -5.92 -1.44 6.54
C THR A 236 -7.04 -1.81 7.50
N TRP A 237 -6.67 -2.39 8.63
CA TRP A 237 -7.60 -2.70 9.72
C TRP A 237 -7.18 -1.94 10.97
N MET A 238 -8.10 -1.15 11.51
CA MET A 238 -8.00 -0.49 12.80
C MET A 238 -8.62 -1.40 13.86
N ARG A 239 -7.81 -1.87 14.79
CA ARG A 239 -8.14 -3.01 15.66
C ARG A 239 -8.23 -2.62 17.14
N ARG A 240 -9.04 -3.35 17.90
CA ARG A 240 -9.24 -3.16 19.35
C ARG A 240 -8.60 -4.22 20.23
N ASP A 241 -8.07 -5.29 19.66
CA ASP A 241 -7.30 -6.29 20.40
C ASP A 241 -5.95 -5.73 20.89
N GLY A 242 -5.33 -6.43 21.84
CA GLY A 242 -3.96 -6.12 22.24
C GLY A 242 -3.01 -6.31 21.06
N LEU A 243 -1.87 -5.62 21.06
CA LEU A 243 -0.78 -5.90 20.13
C LEU A 243 -0.49 -7.41 20.18
N VAL A 244 -0.82 -8.13 19.13
CA VAL A 244 -0.36 -9.51 18.96
C VAL A 244 1.14 -9.39 18.67
N PRO A 245 2.03 -9.87 19.56
CA PRO A 245 3.45 -9.86 19.27
C PRO A 245 3.66 -10.58 17.94
N PHE A 246 4.45 -9.99 17.04
CA PHE A 246 4.86 -10.66 15.81
C PHE A 246 5.41 -12.04 16.18
N VAL A 247 4.66 -13.09 15.86
CA VAL A 247 5.24 -14.42 15.82
C VAL A 247 6.03 -14.43 14.52
N GLU A 248 7.35 -14.23 14.61
CA GLU A 248 8.24 -14.63 13.53
C GLU A 248 7.94 -16.10 13.25
N VAL A 249 7.28 -16.35 12.12
CA VAL A 249 7.12 -17.72 11.64
C VAL A 249 8.45 -18.07 11.00
N ASP A 250 9.36 -18.60 11.81
CA ASP A 250 10.56 -19.27 11.33
C ASP A 250 10.13 -20.48 10.49
N ALA A 251 10.27 -20.37 9.16
CA ALA A 251 10.74 -21.42 8.21
C ALA A 251 10.50 -21.00 6.74
#